data_AF-A0AAE3PKU4-F1
#
_entry.id   AF-A0AAE3PKU4-F1
#
_cell.length_a   1.000
_cell.length_b   1.000
_cell.length_c   1.000
_cell.angle_alpha   90.00
_cell.angle_beta   90.00
_cell.angle_gamma   90.00
#
_symmetry.space_group_name_H-M   'P 1'
#
loop_
_entity.id
_entity.type
_entity.pdbx_description
1 polymer ?
#
loop_
_entity_poly.entity_id
_entity_poly.type
_entity_poly.pdbx_seq_one_letter_code
_entity_poly.pdbx_strand_id
1 'polypeptide(L)'
;MNDDTSTTNSGEAAETRESKTKRPANEASRREVLKRGAASAVTVGLGLAGPAGAASHGHSGEDSDEYDHSEEADVVLRNQMTDGTTIMVDEVDVPEGGFVAIHDTSLLSGAVVESVIGVSDFLEPGEHEDVEITLFDVPGAQFNVSALQETQALIAMPHRDTNDNQVYDFVTTAGEEDGPYVRSGQAVVDVGFAVLEEETPTPEPETPTPEPETPAVTPTPEPETPTPEPETPAITPTPEPATPTPEPETPAATPTPEPETASVEFLNQQTDGSTITVEEVTVPEGGFVAIHDTTLLEGAVVESVIGVSDYLEPGTQQDLEITLFDVPGAQFDVTELQETQVLFAMPHLDTNGDLVYDFVRSNGTDDGPYVRDGQAVIDVGFAILQ
;
A
#
# COMPACT_ATOMS: atom_id res chain seq x y z
N MET A 1 31.74 -64.66 -4.21
CA MET A 1 31.02 -63.83 -3.22
C MET A 1 31.83 -62.57 -2.98
N ASN A 2 31.29 -61.46 -3.48
CA ASN A 2 31.45 -60.05 -3.10
C ASN A 2 32.87 -59.47 -3.22
N ASP A 3 33.21 -58.73 -4.29
CA ASP A 3 32.84 -57.32 -4.62
C ASP A 3 33.17 -56.33 -3.51
N ASP A 4 34.22 -55.53 -3.73
CA ASP A 4 34.35 -54.19 -3.15
C ASP A 4 35.06 -53.31 -4.18
N THR A 5 34.30 -52.35 -4.72
CA THR A 5 34.72 -51.45 -5.79
C THR A 5 35.19 -50.14 -5.19
N SER A 6 36.44 -49.79 -5.50
CA SER A 6 37.03 -48.49 -5.28
C SER A 6 36.34 -47.44 -6.15
N THR A 7 35.68 -46.45 -5.54
CA THR A 7 35.28 -45.22 -6.22
C THR A 7 35.91 -44.01 -5.57
N THR A 8 36.59 -43.25 -6.41
CA THR A 8 37.30 -41.99 -6.16
C THR A 8 36.36 -40.81 -5.95
N ASN A 9 36.82 -39.91 -5.09
CA ASN A 9 36.27 -38.60 -4.79
C ASN A 9 36.34 -37.64 -6.00
N SER A 10 35.25 -36.97 -6.34
CA SER A 10 35.21 -35.74 -7.13
C SER A 10 34.07 -34.87 -6.61
N GLY A 11 34.43 -33.64 -6.22
CA GLY A 11 33.62 -32.76 -5.38
C GLY A 11 32.37 -32.23 -6.06
N GLU A 12 31.33 -32.12 -5.24
CA GLU A 12 30.10 -31.39 -5.54
C GLU A 12 30.14 -30.10 -4.71
N ALA A 13 30.06 -28.97 -5.42
CA ALA A 13 30.02 -27.65 -4.83
C ALA A 13 28.74 -27.51 -4.01
N ALA A 14 28.88 -26.97 -2.79
CA ALA A 14 27.73 -26.57 -1.98
C ALA A 14 27.03 -25.40 -2.68
N GLU A 15 25.91 -25.68 -3.35
CA GLU A 15 24.95 -24.65 -3.71
C GLU A 15 24.43 -24.01 -2.43
N THR A 16 24.70 -22.71 -2.32
CA THR A 16 24.16 -21.87 -1.27
C THR A 16 22.68 -21.69 -1.61
N ARG A 17 21.81 -22.38 -0.88
CA ARG A 17 20.37 -22.13 -0.97
C ARG A 17 20.13 -20.71 -0.47
N GLU A 18 19.93 -19.78 -1.39
CA GLU A 18 19.38 -18.47 -1.09
C GLU A 18 18.08 -18.68 -0.32
N SER A 19 18.07 -18.22 0.93
CA SER A 19 16.87 -18.15 1.72
C SER A 19 15.93 -17.18 1.01
N LYS A 20 14.87 -17.70 0.39
CA LYS A 20 13.72 -16.93 -0.07
C LYS A 20 13.23 -16.12 1.13
N THR A 21 13.56 -14.83 1.16
CA THR A 21 13.11 -13.90 2.19
C THR A 21 11.59 -13.95 2.18
N LYS A 22 10.99 -14.25 3.34
CA LYS A 22 9.55 -14.32 3.49
C LYS A 22 9.01 -12.89 3.34
N ARG A 23 8.27 -12.66 2.24
CA ARG A 23 7.56 -11.43 1.91
C ARG A 23 6.76 -10.91 3.14
N PRO A 24 6.81 -9.61 3.48
CA PRO A 24 6.00 -9.03 4.55
C PRO A 24 4.50 -9.14 4.23
N ALA A 25 3.65 -9.20 5.27
CA ALA A 25 2.24 -9.56 5.15
C ALA A 25 1.37 -8.59 4.32
N ASN A 26 1.80 -7.34 4.12
CA ASN A 26 1.07 -6.33 3.34
C ASN A 26 1.13 -6.59 1.81
N GLU A 27 2.09 -7.39 1.35
CA GLU A 27 2.32 -7.65 -0.08
C GLU A 27 1.28 -8.62 -0.70
N ALA A 28 0.51 -9.33 0.14
CA ALA A 28 -0.46 -10.33 -0.30
C ALA A 28 -1.93 -9.86 -0.28
N SER A 29 -2.27 -8.80 0.46
CA SER A 29 -3.67 -8.38 0.65
C SER A 29 -4.27 -7.75 -0.61
N ARG A 30 -3.60 -6.77 -1.24
CA ARG A 30 -4.11 -6.07 -2.44
C ARG A 30 -4.50 -7.00 -3.58
N ARG A 31 -3.75 -8.10 -3.72
CA ARG A 31 -4.04 -9.17 -4.69
C ARG A 31 -5.24 -10.03 -4.31
N GLU A 32 -5.32 -10.54 -3.07
CA GLU A 32 -6.47 -11.34 -2.63
C GLU A 32 -7.77 -10.53 -2.69
N VAL A 33 -7.69 -9.22 -2.43
CA VAL A 33 -8.83 -8.33 -2.52
C VAL A 33 -9.16 -7.97 -3.97
N LEU A 34 -8.20 -7.62 -4.84
CA LEU A 34 -8.48 -7.38 -6.27
C LEU A 34 -9.03 -8.63 -6.99
N LYS A 35 -8.59 -9.82 -6.58
CA LYS A 35 -9.15 -11.11 -7.04
C LYS A 35 -10.57 -11.37 -6.52
N ARG A 36 -11.00 -10.70 -5.45
CA ARG A 36 -12.34 -10.79 -4.83
C ARG A 36 -13.24 -9.58 -5.12
N GLY A 37 -12.66 -8.45 -5.51
CA GLY A 37 -13.25 -7.13 -5.71
C GLY A 37 -12.61 -6.46 -6.91
N ALA A 38 -13.42 -6.18 -7.93
CA ALA A 38 -12.98 -5.81 -9.27
C ALA A 38 -11.90 -4.71 -9.32
N ALA A 39 -10.87 -4.91 -10.14
CA ALA A 39 -9.99 -3.83 -10.60
C ALA A 39 -10.84 -2.63 -11.00
N SER A 40 -10.54 -1.50 -10.38
CA SER A 40 -11.38 -0.32 -10.54
C SER A 40 -11.11 0.34 -11.86
N ALA A 41 -12.19 0.75 -12.47
CA ALA A 41 -12.18 1.18 -13.84
C ALA A 41 -12.50 2.67 -13.90
N VAL A 42 -11.57 3.49 -14.40
CA VAL A 42 -11.78 4.94 -14.50
C VAL A 42 -12.39 5.25 -15.86
N THR A 43 -13.48 6.04 -15.87
CA THR A 43 -14.06 6.56 -17.11
C THR A 43 -13.15 7.65 -17.68
N VAL A 44 -12.09 7.24 -18.37
CA VAL A 44 -11.38 8.14 -19.28
C VAL A 44 -12.17 8.13 -20.59
N GLY A 45 -12.56 9.32 -21.07
CA GLY A 45 -13.25 9.48 -22.35
C GLY A 45 -12.34 9.17 -23.54
N LEU A 46 -11.78 7.95 -23.60
CA LEU A 46 -11.11 7.45 -24.78
C LEU A 46 -12.18 7.25 -25.84
N GLY A 47 -12.12 8.02 -26.92
CA GLY A 47 -12.94 7.82 -28.11
C GLY A 47 -12.55 6.55 -28.85
N LEU A 48 -12.63 5.39 -28.17
CA LEU A 48 -12.25 4.08 -28.71
C LEU A 48 -13.23 3.68 -29.80
N ALA A 49 -12.92 4.06 -31.03
CA ALA A 49 -13.52 3.47 -32.22
C ALA A 49 -12.82 2.15 -32.54
N GLY A 50 -12.98 1.14 -31.68
CA GLY A 50 -12.55 -0.23 -31.98
C GLY A 50 -13.58 -0.96 -32.84
N PRO A 51 -13.20 -1.72 -33.89
CA PRO A 51 -14.12 -2.59 -34.59
C PRO A 51 -14.53 -3.74 -33.67
N ALA A 52 -15.82 -4.06 -33.65
CA ALA A 52 -16.29 -5.32 -33.07
C ALA A 52 -15.71 -6.50 -33.90
N GLY A 53 -14.66 -7.15 -33.40
CA GLY A 53 -14.13 -8.42 -33.90
C GLY A 53 -14.37 -9.49 -32.84
N ALA A 54 -15.43 -10.29 -32.97
CA ALA A 54 -15.42 -11.58 -33.66
C ALA A 54 -14.79 -12.72 -32.84
N ALA A 55 -15.61 -13.30 -31.96
CA ALA A 55 -15.39 -14.63 -31.43
C ALA A 55 -15.11 -15.64 -32.57
N SER A 56 -13.97 -16.33 -32.53
CA SER A 56 -13.69 -17.42 -33.46
C SER A 56 -12.89 -18.57 -32.83
N HIS A 57 -13.64 -19.65 -32.58
CA HIS A 57 -13.30 -21.06 -32.83
C HIS A 57 -12.11 -21.70 -32.09
N GLY A 58 -12.49 -22.36 -30.99
CA GLY A 58 -12.18 -23.74 -30.61
C GLY A 58 -11.01 -24.47 -31.28
N HIS A 59 -10.05 -24.89 -30.44
CA HIS A 59 -9.20 -26.03 -30.69
C HIS A 59 -9.24 -26.99 -29.50
N SER A 60 -9.64 -28.23 -29.77
CA SER A 60 -9.60 -29.35 -28.84
C SER A 60 -8.21 -30.00 -28.85
N GLY A 61 -7.58 -30.15 -27.68
CA GLY A 61 -6.34 -30.96 -27.56
C GLY A 61 -5.65 -30.89 -26.21
N GLU A 62 -6.12 -31.74 -25.29
CA GLU A 62 -5.37 -32.58 -24.33
C GLU A 62 -4.26 -31.98 -23.43
N ASP A 63 -4.55 -32.02 -22.12
CA ASP A 63 -3.66 -32.12 -20.94
C ASP A 63 -2.42 -31.21 -20.88
N SER A 64 -2.61 -30.03 -20.30
CA SER A 64 -1.59 -29.32 -19.51
C SER A 64 -2.29 -28.59 -18.38
N ASP A 65 -1.67 -28.57 -17.21
CA ASP A 65 -2.18 -28.06 -15.93
C ASP A 65 -2.96 -26.74 -16.12
N GLU A 66 -4.23 -26.76 -15.68
CA GLU A 66 -5.19 -25.66 -15.73
C GLU A 66 -4.70 -24.53 -14.82
N TYR A 67 -3.79 -23.70 -15.34
CA TYR A 67 -3.60 -22.35 -14.86
C TYR A 67 -4.90 -21.61 -15.20
N ASP A 68 -5.73 -21.43 -14.17
CA ASP A 68 -6.89 -20.54 -14.18
C ASP A 68 -6.35 -19.12 -14.33
N HIS A 69 -5.94 -18.76 -15.55
CA HIS A 69 -5.66 -17.37 -15.90
C HIS A 69 -6.96 -16.61 -15.71
N SER A 70 -6.91 -15.54 -14.92
CA SER A 70 -8.07 -14.68 -14.80
C SER A 70 -8.37 -14.12 -16.19
N GLU A 71 -9.61 -14.27 -16.68
CA GLU A 71 -9.99 -13.73 -18.00
C GLU A 71 -10.02 -12.18 -18.00
N GLU A 72 -9.71 -11.55 -16.87
CA GLU A 72 -9.84 -10.12 -16.64
C GLU A 72 -8.48 -9.50 -16.38
N ALA A 73 -8.12 -8.46 -17.15
CA ALA A 73 -6.90 -7.72 -16.90
C ALA A 73 -6.94 -7.01 -15.55
N ASP A 74 -5.81 -6.95 -14.88
CA ASP A 74 -5.62 -6.31 -13.58
C ASP A 74 -4.23 -5.69 -13.48
N VAL A 75 -4.05 -4.74 -12.58
CA VAL A 75 -2.74 -4.12 -12.31
C VAL A 75 -2.64 -3.65 -10.87
N VAL A 76 -1.47 -3.79 -10.28
CA VAL A 76 -1.16 -3.33 -8.93
C VAL A 76 0.06 -2.42 -8.97
N LEU A 77 -0.16 -1.13 -8.74
CA LEU A 77 0.89 -0.13 -8.59
C LEU A 77 0.91 0.35 -7.14
N ARG A 78 1.93 -0.06 -6.38
CA ARG A 78 2.07 0.37 -4.99
C ARG A 78 2.75 1.73 -4.87
N ASN A 79 2.53 2.36 -3.73
CA ASN A 79 3.36 3.47 -3.26
C ASN A 79 4.79 2.97 -3.10
N GLN A 80 5.74 3.70 -3.67
CA GLN A 80 7.14 3.30 -3.66
C GLN A 80 8.07 4.51 -3.63
N MET A 81 9.26 4.30 -3.06
CA MET A 81 10.37 5.22 -3.22
C MET A 81 11.01 4.98 -4.59
N THR A 82 11.43 6.06 -5.26
CA THR A 82 12.08 6.00 -6.57
C THR A 82 13.13 7.10 -6.72
N ASP A 83 14.13 6.87 -7.57
CA ASP A 83 15.05 7.90 -8.04
C ASP A 83 14.42 8.82 -9.12
N GLY A 84 13.16 8.53 -9.49
CA GLY A 84 12.39 9.26 -10.49
C GLY A 84 12.58 8.78 -11.91
N THR A 85 13.46 7.80 -12.18
CA THR A 85 13.73 7.28 -13.54
C THR A 85 13.03 5.96 -13.82
N THR A 86 12.72 5.17 -12.80
CA THR A 86 12.03 3.88 -12.94
C THR A 86 10.90 3.74 -11.93
N ILE A 87 9.90 2.93 -12.29
CA ILE A 87 8.78 2.54 -11.44
C ILE A 87 8.61 1.03 -11.51
N MET A 88 8.39 0.41 -10.36
CA MET A 88 8.05 -1.01 -10.27
C MET A 88 6.54 -1.17 -10.22
N VAL A 89 5.97 -1.85 -11.22
CA VAL A 89 4.60 -2.36 -11.14
C VAL A 89 4.68 -3.73 -10.48
N ASP A 90 3.97 -3.90 -9.37
CA ASP A 90 4.12 -5.10 -8.55
C ASP A 90 3.54 -6.33 -9.23
N GLU A 91 2.35 -6.18 -9.83
CA GLU A 91 1.66 -7.27 -10.52
C GLU A 91 0.82 -6.69 -11.66
N VAL A 92 0.70 -7.45 -12.74
CA VAL A 92 -0.22 -7.17 -13.84
C VAL A 92 -0.70 -8.49 -14.44
N ASP A 93 -2.00 -8.60 -14.74
CA ASP A 93 -2.54 -9.65 -15.60
C ASP A 93 -2.92 -9.04 -16.95
N VAL A 94 -2.35 -9.57 -18.04
CA VAL A 94 -2.64 -9.21 -19.42
C VAL A 94 -3.17 -10.42 -20.17
N PRO A 95 -4.49 -10.70 -20.17
CA PRO A 95 -5.05 -11.97 -20.66
C PRO A 95 -4.77 -12.30 -22.13
N GLU A 96 -4.52 -11.26 -22.95
CA GLU A 96 -4.22 -11.39 -24.39
C GLU A 96 -2.79 -10.96 -24.74
N GLY A 97 -1.98 -10.62 -23.73
CA GLY A 97 -0.66 -10.00 -23.89
C GLY A 97 -0.76 -8.50 -24.26
N GLY A 98 0.34 -7.79 -24.09
CA GLY A 98 0.39 -6.36 -24.35
C GLY A 98 1.44 -5.64 -23.52
N PHE A 99 1.06 -4.54 -22.88
CA PHE A 99 1.97 -3.61 -22.20
C PHE A 99 1.36 -3.08 -20.91
N VAL A 100 2.19 -2.51 -20.04
CA VAL A 100 1.74 -1.61 -18.98
C VAL A 100 2.23 -0.21 -19.28
N ALA A 101 1.31 0.72 -19.44
CA ALA A 101 1.61 2.14 -19.58
C ALA A 101 1.52 2.83 -18.21
N ILE A 102 2.46 3.72 -17.94
CA ILE A 102 2.44 4.60 -16.77
C ILE A 102 2.02 5.99 -17.24
N HIS A 103 0.92 6.47 -16.68
CA HIS A 103 0.38 7.80 -16.91
C HIS A 103 0.66 8.72 -15.72
N ASP A 104 0.85 10.00 -15.98
CA ASP A 104 0.73 11.04 -14.96
C ASP A 104 -0.76 11.43 -14.73
N THR A 105 -1.00 12.30 -13.75
CA THR A 105 -2.37 12.73 -13.39
C THR A 105 -3.04 13.60 -14.46
N SER A 106 -2.32 14.05 -15.50
CA SER A 106 -2.93 14.80 -16.60
C SER A 106 -3.94 13.94 -17.39
N LEU A 107 -3.85 12.61 -17.29
CA LEU A 107 -4.86 11.66 -17.78
C LEU A 107 -6.27 12.02 -17.27
N LEU A 108 -6.37 12.37 -15.98
CA LEU A 108 -7.63 12.72 -15.32
C LEU A 108 -8.19 14.06 -15.80
N SER A 109 -7.32 14.93 -16.32
CA SER A 109 -7.69 16.19 -16.96
C SER A 109 -7.98 16.02 -18.46
N GLY A 110 -7.99 14.79 -18.97
CA GLY A 110 -8.34 14.44 -20.36
C GLY A 110 -7.16 14.40 -21.33
N ALA A 111 -5.91 14.55 -20.86
CA ALA A 111 -4.71 14.40 -21.69
C ALA A 111 -4.39 12.92 -21.91
N VAL A 112 -5.24 12.22 -22.67
CA VAL A 112 -5.21 10.75 -22.78
C VAL A 112 -3.89 10.21 -23.34
N VAL A 113 -3.39 10.80 -24.41
CA VAL A 113 -2.17 10.33 -25.09
C VAL A 113 -0.93 10.94 -24.46
N GLU A 114 -1.00 12.24 -24.13
CA GLU A 114 0.13 13.01 -23.61
C GLU A 114 0.52 12.65 -22.17
N SER A 115 -0.41 12.06 -21.41
CA SER A 115 -0.14 11.62 -20.04
C SER A 115 0.75 10.38 -19.95
N VAL A 116 0.94 9.62 -21.04
CA VAL A 116 1.81 8.43 -21.05
C VAL A 116 3.26 8.89 -20.86
N ILE A 117 3.83 8.61 -19.70
CA ILE A 117 5.21 8.96 -19.35
C ILE A 117 6.13 7.74 -19.26
N GLY A 118 5.62 6.51 -19.26
CA GLY A 118 6.43 5.30 -19.28
C GLY A 118 5.67 4.14 -19.89
N VAL A 119 6.37 3.14 -20.41
CA VAL A 119 5.75 1.91 -20.91
C VAL A 119 6.70 0.73 -20.73
N SER A 120 6.14 -0.43 -20.38
CA SER A 120 6.90 -1.69 -20.31
C SER A 120 7.34 -2.17 -21.69
N ASP A 121 8.26 -3.13 -21.71
CA ASP A 121 8.38 -4.03 -22.86
C ASP A 121 7.10 -4.87 -23.04
N PHE A 122 6.98 -5.53 -24.19
CA PHE A 122 5.87 -6.46 -24.45
C PHE A 122 5.84 -7.58 -23.41
N LEU A 123 4.66 -7.79 -22.83
CA LEU A 123 4.33 -8.84 -21.89
C LEU A 123 3.51 -9.93 -22.59
N GLU A 124 3.97 -11.18 -22.51
CA GLU A 124 3.21 -12.34 -23.01
C GLU A 124 1.88 -12.49 -22.24
N PRO A 125 0.87 -13.19 -22.80
CA PRO A 125 -0.40 -13.39 -22.10
C PRO A 125 -0.25 -14.01 -20.69
N GLY A 126 -0.91 -13.42 -19.69
CA GLY A 126 -0.99 -13.92 -18.32
C GLY A 126 -0.49 -12.95 -17.24
N GLU A 127 -0.20 -13.49 -16.05
CA GLU A 127 0.28 -12.74 -14.87
C GLU A 127 1.80 -12.47 -14.95
N HIS A 128 2.20 -11.24 -14.62
CA HIS A 128 3.59 -10.82 -14.46
C HIS A 128 3.76 -10.12 -13.11
N GLU A 129 4.86 -10.40 -12.43
CA GLU A 129 5.24 -9.75 -11.17
C GLU A 129 6.52 -8.92 -11.38
N ASP A 130 6.71 -7.88 -10.57
CA ASP A 130 7.93 -7.06 -10.53
C ASP A 130 8.32 -6.49 -11.90
N VAL A 131 7.36 -5.87 -12.60
CA VAL A 131 7.57 -5.27 -13.92
C VAL A 131 8.22 -3.89 -13.75
N GLU A 132 9.51 -3.80 -14.06
CA GLU A 132 10.27 -2.55 -14.07
C GLU A 132 9.95 -1.73 -15.34
N ILE A 133 9.55 -0.47 -15.16
CA ILE A 133 9.21 0.45 -16.25
C ILE A 133 10.10 1.68 -16.17
N THR A 134 10.79 1.99 -17.28
CA THR A 134 11.56 3.23 -17.40
C THR A 134 10.63 4.39 -17.74
N LEU A 135 10.75 5.47 -16.98
CA LEU A 135 10.02 6.71 -17.22
C LEU A 135 10.74 7.59 -18.25
N PHE A 136 9.95 8.38 -18.95
CA PHE A 136 10.33 9.30 -20.01
C PHE A 136 11.01 8.64 -21.22
N ASP A 137 10.82 7.32 -21.38
CA ASP A 137 11.22 6.55 -22.56
C ASP A 137 9.99 5.87 -23.17
N VAL A 138 9.24 6.63 -23.98
CA VAL A 138 7.99 6.16 -24.61
C VAL A 138 8.09 6.34 -26.13
N PRO A 139 7.94 5.27 -26.92
CA PRO A 139 7.91 5.37 -28.38
C PRO A 139 6.87 6.38 -28.86
N GLY A 140 7.32 7.38 -29.64
CA GLY A 140 6.45 8.43 -30.19
C GLY A 140 6.25 9.66 -29.30
N ALA A 141 6.63 9.61 -28.01
CA ALA A 141 6.60 10.75 -27.11
C ALA A 141 7.96 11.47 -27.06
N GLN A 142 7.94 12.73 -26.62
CA GLN A 142 9.13 13.55 -26.43
C GLN A 142 9.06 14.27 -25.10
N PHE A 143 10.08 14.10 -24.27
CA PHE A 143 10.16 14.70 -22.94
C PHE A 143 11.32 15.69 -22.83
N ASN A 144 11.12 16.74 -22.03
CA ASN A 144 12.17 17.71 -21.70
C ASN A 144 12.87 17.40 -20.37
N VAL A 145 12.44 16.33 -19.70
CA VAL A 145 12.97 15.80 -18.46
C VAL A 145 13.26 14.32 -18.67
N SER A 146 14.13 13.75 -17.83
CA SER A 146 14.50 12.33 -17.86
C SER A 146 14.22 11.62 -16.53
N ALA A 147 13.58 12.31 -15.60
CA ALA A 147 13.21 11.81 -14.28
C ALA A 147 12.06 12.66 -13.72
N LEU A 148 11.28 12.09 -12.80
CA LEU A 148 10.29 12.83 -12.01
C LEU A 148 10.99 13.97 -11.27
N GLN A 149 10.37 15.14 -11.22
CA GLN A 149 10.94 16.33 -10.58
C GLN A 149 10.40 16.56 -9.17
N GLU A 150 9.31 15.87 -8.83
CA GLU A 150 8.63 15.93 -7.54
C GLU A 150 7.88 14.62 -7.30
N THR A 151 7.57 14.35 -6.02
CA THR A 151 6.68 13.26 -5.61
C THR A 151 5.31 13.47 -6.24
N GLN A 152 4.77 12.43 -6.88
CA GLN A 152 3.46 12.53 -7.53
C GLN A 152 2.76 11.17 -7.59
N ALA A 153 1.45 11.22 -7.82
CA ALA A 153 0.66 10.03 -8.13
C ALA A 153 0.88 9.64 -9.60
N LEU A 154 1.05 8.35 -9.84
CA LEU A 154 1.13 7.75 -11.16
C LEU A 154 0.00 6.74 -11.33
N ILE A 155 -0.44 6.55 -12.57
CA ILE A 155 -1.54 5.66 -12.93
C ILE A 155 -0.98 4.57 -13.83
N ALA A 156 -0.93 3.34 -13.34
CA ALA A 156 -0.62 2.18 -14.16
C ALA A 156 -1.87 1.73 -14.91
N MET A 157 -1.72 1.44 -16.21
CA MET A 157 -2.81 1.03 -17.08
C MET A 157 -2.32 -0.09 -17.99
N PRO A 158 -2.93 -1.29 -17.98
CA PRO A 158 -2.63 -2.34 -18.95
C PRO A 158 -3.19 -1.96 -20.32
N HIS A 159 -2.37 -2.12 -21.36
CA HIS A 159 -2.72 -1.93 -22.76
C HIS A 159 -2.59 -3.25 -23.52
N ARG A 160 -3.42 -3.44 -24.56
CA ARG A 160 -3.35 -4.59 -25.47
C ARG A 160 -2.35 -4.32 -26.58
N ASP A 161 -1.75 -5.37 -27.15
CA ASP A 161 -1.16 -5.31 -28.49
C ASP A 161 -2.27 -5.59 -29.53
N THR A 162 -2.85 -4.55 -30.13
CA THR A 162 -4.06 -4.68 -30.96
C THR A 162 -3.77 -5.13 -32.39
N ASN A 163 -2.51 -5.07 -32.80
CA ASN A 163 -2.07 -5.33 -34.16
C ASN A 163 -1.01 -6.46 -34.26
N ASP A 164 -0.77 -7.17 -33.14
CA ASP A 164 0.13 -8.31 -32.98
C ASP A 164 1.59 -8.02 -33.40
N ASN A 165 2.05 -6.78 -33.26
CA ASN A 165 3.37 -6.37 -33.71
C ASN A 165 4.41 -6.25 -32.57
N GLN A 166 3.99 -6.38 -31.31
CA GLN A 166 4.79 -6.29 -30.10
C GLN A 166 5.51 -4.95 -29.90
N VAL A 167 4.98 -3.88 -30.50
CA VAL A 167 5.47 -2.50 -30.39
C VAL A 167 4.34 -1.64 -29.86
N TYR A 168 4.61 -0.90 -28.79
CA TYR A 168 3.63 0.02 -28.25
C TYR A 168 3.36 1.20 -29.20
N ASP A 169 2.20 1.18 -29.84
CA ASP A 169 1.78 2.08 -30.90
C ASP A 169 0.74 3.12 -30.45
N PHE A 170 0.24 3.04 -29.22
CA PHE A 170 -0.80 3.93 -28.69
C PHE A 170 -0.47 5.42 -28.88
N VAL A 171 0.74 5.84 -28.53
CA VAL A 171 1.14 7.25 -28.67
C VAL A 171 1.32 7.65 -30.14
N THR A 172 1.96 6.80 -30.94
CA THR A 172 2.25 7.14 -32.34
C THR A 172 1.00 7.17 -33.22
N THR A 173 -0.02 6.39 -32.87
CA THR A 173 -1.31 6.34 -33.55
C THR A 173 -2.38 7.23 -32.91
N ALA A 174 -2.02 8.01 -31.89
CA ALA A 174 -2.96 8.84 -31.13
C ALA A 174 -4.16 8.05 -30.57
N GLY A 175 -3.87 6.83 -30.09
CA GLY A 175 -4.82 5.93 -29.43
C GLY A 175 -5.68 5.08 -30.35
N GLU A 176 -5.39 5.03 -31.65
CA GLU A 176 -6.10 4.13 -32.58
C GLU A 176 -5.68 2.66 -32.41
N GLU A 177 -4.41 2.41 -32.12
CA GLU A 177 -3.87 1.09 -31.80
C GLU A 177 -3.51 1.01 -30.30
N ASP A 178 -3.37 -0.21 -29.81
CA ASP A 178 -2.95 -0.53 -28.46
C ASP A 178 -3.73 0.17 -27.35
N GLY A 179 -5.06 0.19 -27.50
CA GLY A 179 -5.93 0.74 -26.47
C GLY A 179 -5.87 -0.04 -25.15
N PRO A 180 -6.30 0.58 -24.05
CA PRO A 180 -6.25 -0.04 -22.73
C PRO A 180 -7.18 -1.25 -22.63
N TYR A 181 -6.84 -2.18 -21.74
CA TYR A 181 -7.81 -3.15 -21.24
C TYR A 181 -8.96 -2.41 -20.55
N VAL A 182 -10.19 -2.86 -20.83
CA VAL A 182 -11.40 -2.22 -20.33
C VAL A 182 -12.28 -3.22 -19.58
N ARG A 183 -12.79 -2.81 -18.43
CA ARG A 183 -13.75 -3.54 -17.61
C ARG A 183 -15.00 -2.69 -17.45
N SER A 184 -16.17 -3.24 -17.76
CA SER A 184 -17.44 -2.49 -17.72
C SER A 184 -17.45 -1.17 -18.52
N GLY A 185 -16.66 -1.10 -19.60
CA GLY A 185 -16.56 0.09 -20.46
C GLY A 185 -15.61 1.18 -19.95
N GLN A 186 -14.86 0.92 -18.89
CA GLN A 186 -13.91 1.82 -18.26
C GLN A 186 -12.50 1.20 -18.30
N ALA A 187 -11.45 2.02 -18.36
CA ALA A 187 -10.07 1.51 -18.44
C ALA A 187 -9.67 0.88 -17.10
N VAL A 188 -9.05 -0.31 -17.14
CA VAL A 188 -8.45 -0.95 -15.96
C VAL A 188 -7.23 -0.14 -15.56
N VAL A 189 -7.21 0.38 -14.34
CA VAL A 189 -6.11 1.18 -13.83
C VAL A 189 -5.84 0.90 -12.37
N ASP A 190 -4.63 1.24 -11.95
CA ASP A 190 -4.31 1.40 -10.55
C ASP A 190 -3.44 2.63 -10.31
N VAL A 191 -3.54 3.22 -9.13
CA VAL A 191 -2.80 4.42 -8.75
C VAL A 191 -1.85 4.11 -7.60
N GLY A 192 -0.68 4.72 -7.66
CA GLY A 192 0.33 4.66 -6.60
C GLY A 192 1.21 5.91 -6.59
N PHE A 193 1.76 6.23 -5.43
CA PHE A 193 2.72 7.31 -5.26
C PHE A 193 4.13 6.90 -5.64
N ALA A 194 4.74 7.72 -6.49
CA ALA A 194 6.17 7.74 -6.71
C ALA A 194 6.78 8.80 -5.80
N VAL A 195 7.36 8.37 -4.68
CA VAL A 195 8.01 9.27 -3.72
C VAL A 195 9.49 9.38 -4.06
N LEU A 196 9.96 10.59 -4.33
CA LEU A 196 11.37 10.78 -4.65
C LEU A 196 12.25 10.51 -3.43
N GLU A 197 13.33 9.77 -3.64
CA GLU A 197 14.40 9.68 -2.65
C GLU A 197 15.03 11.06 -2.45
N GLU A 198 14.87 11.62 -1.25
CA GLU A 198 15.66 12.78 -0.87
C GLU A 198 17.10 12.32 -0.64
N GLU A 199 18.00 12.73 -1.54
CA GLU A 199 19.44 12.64 -1.32
C GLU A 199 19.78 13.37 -0.02
N THR A 200 19.88 12.62 1.09
CA THR A 200 20.39 13.20 2.34
C THR A 200 21.79 13.75 2.06
N PRO A 201 22.03 15.06 2.22
CA PRO A 201 23.35 15.61 1.97
C PRO A 201 24.31 14.90 2.91
N THR A 202 25.35 14.25 2.34
CA THR A 202 26.44 13.67 3.12
C THR A 202 26.92 14.74 4.10
N PRO A 203 26.87 14.51 5.43
CA PRO A 203 27.30 15.52 6.37
C PRO A 203 28.76 15.85 6.07
N GLU A 204 29.05 17.13 5.79
CA GLU A 204 30.43 17.60 5.75
C GLU A 204 31.10 17.17 7.07
N PRO A 205 32.34 16.65 7.05
CA PRO A 205 32.99 16.18 8.26
C PRO A 205 33.15 17.34 9.24
N GLU A 206 32.32 17.33 10.28
CA GLU A 206 32.44 18.21 11.45
C GLU A 206 33.85 18.07 12.03
N THR A 207 34.59 19.19 12.09
CA THR A 207 35.85 19.27 12.82
C THR A 207 35.64 18.81 14.26
N PRO A 208 36.46 17.88 14.81
CA PRO A 208 36.20 17.33 16.13
C PRO A 208 36.25 18.43 17.20
N THR A 209 35.14 18.58 17.92
CA THR A 209 35.05 19.38 19.14
C THR A 209 35.90 18.70 20.23
N PRO A 210 36.77 19.43 20.96
CA PRO A 210 37.60 18.83 22.00
C PRO A 210 36.76 18.25 23.14
N GLU A 211 37.10 17.02 23.53
CA GLU A 211 36.48 16.19 24.56
C GLU A 211 36.51 16.89 25.94
N PRO A 212 35.40 16.96 26.69
CA PRO A 212 35.41 17.52 28.04
C PRO A 212 36.05 16.55 29.04
N GLU A 213 36.98 17.05 29.87
CA GLU A 213 37.66 16.25 30.90
C GLU A 213 36.67 15.70 31.95
N THR A 214 36.84 14.42 32.26
CA THR A 214 36.02 13.64 33.21
C THR A 214 36.14 14.18 34.65
N PRO A 215 35.03 14.51 35.35
CA PRO A 215 35.10 14.83 36.77
C PRO A 215 35.22 13.55 37.61
N ALA A 216 36.00 13.64 38.68
CA ALA A 216 36.31 12.55 39.59
C ALA A 216 35.07 11.99 40.32
N VAL A 217 35.02 10.66 40.41
CA VAL A 217 33.96 9.87 41.08
C VAL A 217 34.06 10.05 42.60
N THR A 218 32.94 10.39 43.25
CA THR A 218 32.79 10.39 44.72
C THR A 218 32.10 9.08 45.14
N PRO A 219 32.54 8.35 46.18
CA PRO A 219 31.94 7.07 46.54
C PRO A 219 30.59 7.22 47.26
N THR A 220 29.63 6.41 46.81
CA THR A 220 28.28 6.19 47.38
C THR A 220 28.35 5.35 48.67
N PRO A 221 27.59 5.67 49.74
CA PRO A 221 27.51 4.84 50.94
C PRO A 221 26.63 3.58 50.76
N GLU A 222 27.01 2.53 51.50
CA GLU A 222 26.40 1.18 51.61
C GLU A 222 24.91 1.21 52.01
N PRO A 223 24.10 0.23 51.55
CA PRO A 223 22.74 0.04 52.05
C PRO A 223 22.72 -0.69 53.40
N GLU A 224 21.96 -0.14 54.35
CA GLU A 224 21.65 -0.76 55.64
C GLU A 224 20.65 -1.93 55.48
N THR A 225 20.93 -3.02 56.19
CA THR A 225 20.08 -4.22 56.39
C THR A 225 18.73 -3.91 57.04
N PRO A 226 17.60 -4.51 56.60
CA PRO A 226 16.34 -4.41 57.33
C PRO A 226 16.31 -5.33 58.57
N THR A 227 15.74 -4.78 59.64
CA THR A 227 15.44 -5.42 60.94
C THR A 227 14.14 -6.25 60.83
N PRO A 228 14.04 -7.46 61.44
CA PRO A 228 12.79 -8.20 61.48
C PRO A 228 11.86 -7.73 62.62
N GLU A 229 10.58 -7.50 62.30
CA GLU A 229 9.51 -7.28 63.29
C GLU A 229 8.88 -8.60 63.75
N PRO A 230 8.25 -8.62 64.95
CA PRO A 230 7.96 -9.84 65.71
C PRO A 230 6.62 -10.49 65.36
N GLU A 231 6.57 -11.80 65.59
CA GLU A 231 5.36 -12.63 65.55
C GLU A 231 4.38 -12.29 66.68
N THR A 232 3.07 -12.35 66.40
CA THR A 232 1.98 -12.40 67.40
C THR A 232 0.80 -13.21 66.81
N PRO A 233 -0.10 -13.80 67.60
CA PRO A 233 -0.20 -15.25 67.75
C PRO A 233 -1.47 -15.84 67.10
N ALA A 234 -1.50 -17.18 67.09
CA ALA A 234 -2.56 -18.03 66.61
C ALA A 234 -3.99 -17.60 67.00
N ILE A 235 -4.83 -17.43 65.99
CA ILE A 235 -6.29 -17.38 66.12
C ILE A 235 -6.85 -18.76 65.75
N THR A 236 -7.69 -19.28 66.64
CA THR A 236 -8.42 -20.56 66.59
C THR A 236 -9.28 -20.70 65.31
N PRO A 237 -9.33 -21.87 64.65
CA PRO A 237 -10.13 -22.04 63.44
C PRO A 237 -11.64 -22.04 63.75
N THR A 238 -12.36 -21.16 63.05
CA THR A 238 -13.83 -21.22 62.86
C THR A 238 -14.12 -22.16 61.69
N PRO A 239 -15.15 -23.03 61.74
CA PRO A 239 -15.44 -23.95 60.65
C PRO A 239 -15.87 -23.23 59.36
N GLU A 240 -15.28 -23.69 58.24
CA GLU A 240 -15.55 -23.32 56.85
C GLU A 240 -17.05 -23.23 56.49
N PRO A 241 -17.48 -22.21 55.74
CA PRO A 241 -18.59 -22.38 54.82
C PRO A 241 -18.12 -23.15 53.57
N ALA A 242 -18.98 -24.02 53.07
CA ALA A 242 -18.72 -24.90 51.94
C ALA A 242 -18.15 -24.17 50.72
N THR A 243 -17.11 -24.76 50.14
CA THR A 243 -16.50 -24.42 48.85
C THR A 243 -17.57 -24.45 47.75
N PRO A 244 -17.80 -23.37 46.98
CA PRO A 244 -18.49 -23.51 45.71
C PRO A 244 -17.58 -24.31 44.76
N THR A 245 -18.17 -25.29 44.08
CA THR A 245 -17.59 -26.01 42.96
C THR A 245 -16.93 -25.02 41.98
N PRO A 246 -15.65 -25.18 41.59
CA PRO A 246 -15.08 -24.34 40.54
C PRO A 246 -15.85 -24.60 39.26
N GLU A 247 -16.47 -23.55 38.73
CA GLU A 247 -16.94 -23.51 37.36
C GLU A 247 -15.72 -23.71 36.45
N PRO A 248 -15.79 -24.51 35.37
CA PRO A 248 -14.66 -24.69 34.49
C PRO A 248 -14.27 -23.33 33.92
N GLU A 249 -13.10 -22.82 34.32
CA GLU A 249 -12.54 -21.63 33.72
C GLU A 249 -12.35 -21.92 32.23
N THR A 250 -13.03 -21.12 31.42
CA THR A 250 -12.78 -21.07 29.99
C THR A 250 -11.31 -20.71 29.83
N PRO A 251 -10.50 -21.49 29.08
CA PRO A 251 -9.10 -21.16 28.90
C PRO A 251 -9.01 -19.74 28.37
N ALA A 252 -8.28 -18.88 29.07
CA ALA A 252 -7.96 -17.54 28.62
C ALA A 252 -7.45 -17.65 27.18
N ALA A 253 -8.09 -16.90 26.27
CA ALA A 253 -7.63 -16.79 24.91
C ALA A 253 -6.15 -16.39 24.95
N THR A 254 -5.29 -17.18 24.29
CA THR A 254 -3.93 -16.76 23.99
C THR A 254 -4.05 -15.42 23.25
N PRO A 255 -3.41 -14.32 23.72
CA PRO A 255 -3.46 -13.07 22.98
C PRO A 255 -2.86 -13.32 21.60
N THR A 256 -3.66 -13.05 20.57
CA THR A 256 -3.16 -12.86 19.21
C THR A 256 -2.08 -11.78 19.29
N PRO A 257 -0.89 -11.97 18.70
CA PRO A 257 0.13 -10.93 18.72
C PRO A 257 -0.46 -9.65 18.10
N GLU A 258 -0.40 -8.54 18.84
CA GLU A 258 -0.79 -7.23 18.32
C GLU A 258 0.17 -6.87 17.17
N PRO A 259 -0.35 -6.35 16.05
CA PRO A 259 0.49 -5.93 14.94
C PRO A 259 1.29 -4.68 15.34
N GLU A 260 2.61 -4.74 15.23
CA GLU A 260 3.54 -3.72 15.74
C GLU A 260 3.67 -2.49 14.82
N THR A 261 3.09 -2.50 13.62
CA THR A 261 3.29 -1.44 12.63
C THR A 261 1.99 -1.03 11.96
N ALA A 262 1.76 0.28 11.84
CA ALA A 262 0.58 0.81 11.17
C ALA A 262 0.61 0.55 9.67
N SER A 263 -0.51 0.16 9.09
CA SER A 263 -0.68 -0.03 7.65
C SER A 263 -2.08 0.42 7.26
N VAL A 264 -2.25 0.74 5.99
CA VAL A 264 -3.56 1.04 5.41
C VAL A 264 -3.57 0.51 4.00
N GLU A 265 -4.71 0.00 3.59
CA GLU A 265 -5.02 -0.46 2.25
C GLU A 265 -6.28 0.25 1.79
N PHE A 266 -6.11 1.08 0.77
CA PHE A 266 -7.16 1.93 0.24
C PHE A 266 -7.26 1.71 -1.26
N LEU A 267 -8.24 0.88 -1.63
CA LEU A 267 -8.44 0.52 -3.01
C LEU A 267 -9.20 1.62 -3.74
N ASN A 268 -8.92 1.67 -5.04
CA ASN A 268 -9.81 2.32 -5.98
C ASN A 268 -11.22 1.72 -5.81
N GLN A 269 -12.24 2.57 -5.86
CA GLN A 269 -13.62 2.15 -5.61
C GLN A 269 -14.62 3.05 -6.32
N GLN A 270 -15.83 2.52 -6.53
CA GLN A 270 -16.98 3.31 -6.92
C GLN A 270 -17.68 3.85 -5.67
N THR A 271 -18.13 5.11 -5.74
CA THR A 271 -18.78 5.79 -4.62
C THR A 271 -19.93 6.66 -5.12
N ASP A 272 -20.90 6.92 -4.23
CA ASP A 272 -21.91 7.96 -4.43
C ASP A 272 -21.40 9.38 -4.06
N GLY A 273 -20.13 9.47 -3.64
CA GLY A 273 -19.45 10.69 -3.26
C GLY A 273 -19.61 11.06 -1.78
N SER A 274 -20.49 10.41 -1.03
CA SER A 274 -20.75 10.72 0.40
C SER A 274 -19.96 9.83 1.35
N THR A 275 -19.66 8.58 0.96
CA THR A 275 -18.86 7.66 1.76
C THR A 275 -17.78 6.97 0.94
N ILE A 276 -16.73 6.53 1.62
CA ILE A 276 -15.69 5.65 1.07
C ILE A 276 -15.46 4.48 2.02
N THR A 277 -14.90 3.40 1.51
CA THR A 277 -14.48 2.24 2.29
C THR A 277 -12.95 2.14 2.28
N VAL A 278 -12.36 2.03 3.46
CA VAL A 278 -10.96 1.61 3.64
C VAL A 278 -10.96 0.10 3.85
N GLU A 279 -10.31 -0.63 2.94
CA GLU A 279 -10.39 -2.09 2.89
C GLU A 279 -9.79 -2.72 4.14
N GLU A 280 -8.59 -2.29 4.50
CA GLU A 280 -7.91 -2.74 5.72
C GLU A 280 -7.09 -1.60 6.31
N VAL A 281 -7.10 -1.49 7.63
CA VAL A 281 -6.22 -0.59 8.37
C VAL A 281 -5.72 -1.26 9.63
N THR A 282 -4.44 -1.07 9.93
CA THR A 282 -3.86 -1.45 11.20
C THR A 282 -3.41 -0.20 11.95
N VAL A 283 -3.92 -0.02 13.17
CA VAL A 283 -3.54 1.05 14.11
C VAL A 283 -3.01 0.42 15.41
N PRO A 284 -1.69 0.26 15.57
CA PRO A 284 -1.10 -0.48 16.70
C PRO A 284 -1.45 0.08 18.08
N GLU A 285 -1.67 1.38 18.19
CA GLU A 285 -1.96 2.08 19.45
C GLU A 285 -3.37 2.69 19.47
N GLY A 286 -4.21 2.34 18.48
CA GLY A 286 -5.51 2.95 18.27
C GLY A 286 -5.44 4.33 17.60
N GLY A 287 -6.59 4.93 17.32
CA GLY A 287 -6.66 6.25 16.69
C GLY A 287 -7.72 6.32 15.61
N PHE A 288 -7.39 6.89 14.46
CA PHE A 288 -8.36 7.23 13.40
C PHE A 288 -7.80 6.92 12.02
N VAL A 289 -8.66 6.94 11.01
CA VAL A 289 -8.25 7.06 9.60
C VAL A 289 -8.81 8.35 9.06
N ALA A 290 -7.92 9.24 8.62
CA ALA A 290 -8.32 10.46 7.94
C ALA A 290 -8.22 10.25 6.42
N ILE A 291 -9.17 10.84 5.71
CA ILE A 291 -9.22 10.86 4.25
C ILE A 291 -8.85 12.26 3.79
N HIS A 292 -7.76 12.36 3.03
CA HIS A 292 -7.34 13.60 2.42
C HIS A 292 -7.72 13.67 0.95
N ASP A 293 -7.88 14.89 0.44
CA ASP A 293 -7.93 15.18 -1.00
C ASP A 293 -6.54 15.55 -1.55
N THR A 294 -6.48 15.85 -2.86
CA THR A 294 -5.24 16.18 -3.57
C THR A 294 -4.56 17.47 -3.12
N THR A 295 -5.25 18.35 -2.38
CA THR A 295 -4.61 19.56 -1.84
C THR A 295 -3.53 19.24 -0.81
N LEU A 296 -3.51 18.01 -0.27
CA LEU A 296 -2.42 17.49 0.56
C LEU A 296 -1.06 17.63 -0.15
N LEU A 297 -1.01 17.33 -1.45
CA LEU A 297 0.21 17.43 -2.26
C LEU A 297 0.62 18.88 -2.52
N GLU A 298 -0.33 19.81 -2.46
CA GLU A 298 -0.08 21.25 -2.57
C GLU A 298 0.39 21.86 -1.23
N GLY A 299 0.55 21.03 -0.19
CA GLY A 299 1.00 21.43 1.14
C GLY A 299 -0.12 21.82 2.09
N ALA A 300 -1.39 21.67 1.71
CA ALA A 300 -2.55 21.93 2.56
C ALA A 300 -2.80 20.76 3.53
N VAL A 301 -1.85 20.50 4.44
CA VAL A 301 -1.85 19.30 5.29
C VAL A 301 -3.11 19.18 6.15
N VAL A 302 -3.57 20.29 6.74
CA VAL A 302 -4.73 20.28 7.64
C VAL A 302 -6.03 20.40 6.85
N GLU A 303 -6.06 21.30 5.86
CA GLU A 303 -7.27 21.63 5.09
C GLU A 303 -7.66 20.53 4.10
N SER A 304 -6.72 19.66 3.71
CA SER A 304 -6.99 18.52 2.83
C SER A 304 -7.82 17.43 3.48
N VAL A 305 -7.96 17.39 4.81
CA VAL A 305 -8.78 16.38 5.49
C VAL A 305 -10.25 16.59 5.15
N ILE A 306 -10.81 15.70 4.34
CA ILE A 306 -12.21 15.73 3.92
C ILE A 306 -13.06 14.64 4.57
N GLY A 307 -12.48 13.66 5.25
CA GLY A 307 -13.23 12.63 5.98
C GLY A 307 -12.43 12.07 7.13
N VAL A 308 -13.10 11.51 8.14
CA VAL A 308 -12.43 10.82 9.24
C VAL A 308 -13.32 9.72 9.82
N SER A 309 -12.70 8.60 10.21
CA SER A 309 -13.39 7.53 10.90
C SER A 309 -13.77 7.92 12.33
N ASP A 310 -14.67 7.13 12.93
CA ASP A 310 -14.75 7.05 14.39
C ASP A 310 -13.43 6.50 14.97
N TYR A 311 -13.24 6.64 16.28
CA TYR A 311 -12.09 6.05 16.98
C TYR A 311 -12.03 4.53 16.78
N LEU A 312 -10.85 4.06 16.42
CA LEU A 312 -10.48 2.67 16.23
C LEU A 312 -9.65 2.20 17.43
N GLU A 313 -10.07 1.09 18.04
CA GLU A 313 -9.25 0.41 19.05
C GLU A 313 -7.96 -0.15 18.43
N PRO A 314 -6.89 -0.36 19.22
CA PRO A 314 -5.67 -1.00 18.75
C PRO A 314 -5.92 -2.31 17.98
N GLY A 315 -5.33 -2.45 16.80
CA GLY A 315 -5.41 -3.66 15.98
C GLY A 315 -5.70 -3.39 14.50
N THR A 316 -6.20 -4.43 13.82
CA THR A 316 -6.55 -4.40 12.40
C THR A 316 -8.06 -4.38 12.22
N GLN A 317 -8.56 -3.47 11.38
CA GLN A 317 -9.95 -3.31 11.00
C GLN A 317 -10.08 -3.47 9.50
N GLN A 318 -11.22 -4.01 9.05
CA GLN A 318 -11.52 -4.23 7.64
C GLN A 318 -12.87 -3.61 7.28
N ASP A 319 -13.09 -3.34 6.00
CA ASP A 319 -14.34 -2.79 5.45
C ASP A 319 -14.80 -1.52 6.19
N LEU A 320 -13.87 -0.61 6.50
CA LEU A 320 -14.13 0.58 7.29
C LEU A 320 -14.79 1.66 6.42
N GLU A 321 -16.09 1.84 6.59
CA GLU A 321 -16.84 2.94 5.96
C GLU A 321 -16.55 4.28 6.66
N ILE A 322 -16.22 5.30 5.87
CA ILE A 322 -15.93 6.66 6.34
C ILE A 322 -16.82 7.64 5.58
N THR A 323 -17.51 8.51 6.34
CA THR A 323 -18.31 9.59 5.77
C THR A 323 -17.40 10.75 5.38
N LEU A 324 -17.58 11.26 4.15
CA LEU A 324 -16.90 12.43 3.65
C LEU A 324 -17.66 13.70 4.03
N PHE A 325 -16.90 14.79 4.12
CA PHE A 325 -17.33 16.14 4.48
C PHE A 325 -17.95 16.25 5.88
N ASP A 326 -17.72 15.28 6.76
CA ASP A 326 -18.07 15.30 8.17
C ASP A 326 -16.80 15.16 9.04
N VAL A 327 -16.06 16.26 9.16
CA VAL A 327 -14.79 16.30 9.90
C VAL A 327 -14.89 17.27 11.07
N PRO A 328 -14.69 16.81 12.32
CA PRO A 328 -14.66 17.68 13.49
C PRO A 328 -13.65 18.83 13.34
N GLY A 329 -14.15 20.06 13.33
CA GLY A 329 -13.30 21.27 13.22
C GLY A 329 -13.16 21.83 11.80
N ALA A 330 -13.61 21.10 10.78
CA ALA A 330 -13.69 21.61 9.42
C ALA A 330 -15.10 22.14 9.08
N GLN A 331 -15.20 22.89 7.98
CA GLN A 331 -16.46 23.36 7.41
C GLN A 331 -16.39 23.13 5.90
N PHE A 332 -17.43 22.53 5.33
CA PHE A 332 -17.51 22.26 3.90
C PHE A 332 -18.77 22.89 3.31
N ASP A 333 -18.65 23.39 2.08
CA ASP A 333 -19.79 23.92 1.30
C ASP A 333 -20.48 22.81 0.47
N VAL A 334 -19.92 21.61 0.47
CA VAL A 334 -20.41 20.41 -0.21
C VAL A 334 -20.58 19.28 0.80
N THR A 335 -21.41 18.29 0.47
CA THR A 335 -21.64 17.09 1.30
C THR A 335 -21.23 15.80 0.60
N GLU A 336 -20.77 15.90 -0.65
CA GLU A 336 -20.39 14.77 -1.49
C GLU A 336 -19.33 15.22 -2.51
N LEU A 337 -18.53 14.26 -2.98
CA LEU A 337 -17.56 14.49 -4.06
C LEU A 337 -18.31 14.94 -5.31
N GLN A 338 -17.78 15.97 -5.97
CA GLN A 338 -18.41 16.54 -7.17
C GLN A 338 -17.88 15.93 -8.47
N GLU A 339 -16.78 15.18 -8.38
CA GLU A 339 -16.12 14.51 -9.49
C GLU A 339 -15.28 13.33 -8.98
N THR A 340 -14.95 12.41 -9.90
CA THR A 340 -13.96 11.36 -9.64
C THR A 340 -12.62 12.00 -9.32
N GLN A 341 -12.02 11.60 -8.21
CA GLN A 341 -10.74 12.14 -7.78
C GLN A 341 -9.90 11.11 -7.04
N VAL A 342 -8.62 11.45 -6.84
CA VAL A 342 -7.69 10.70 -6.02
C VAL A 342 -7.87 11.12 -4.56
N LEU A 343 -8.02 10.13 -3.67
CA LEU A 343 -8.07 10.33 -2.23
C LEU A 343 -6.95 9.56 -1.55
N PHE A 344 -6.65 9.97 -0.32
CA PHE A 344 -5.56 9.42 0.47
C PHE A 344 -6.11 8.95 1.81
N ALA A 345 -5.93 7.67 2.12
CA ALA A 345 -6.21 7.16 3.44
C ALA A 345 -4.95 7.22 4.30
N MET A 346 -5.05 7.84 5.47
CA MET A 346 -3.92 8.06 6.36
C MET A 346 -4.33 7.74 7.81
N PRO A 347 -3.78 6.67 8.41
CA PRO A 347 -3.98 6.39 9.82
C PRO A 347 -3.36 7.50 10.68
N HIS A 348 -4.12 7.99 11.65
CA HIS A 348 -3.71 8.97 12.65
C HIS A 348 -3.75 8.34 14.03
N LEU A 349 -2.78 8.69 14.88
CA LEU A 349 -2.67 8.23 16.26
C LEU A 349 -3.48 9.16 17.16
N ASP A 350 -4.28 8.65 18.10
CA ASP A 350 -4.84 9.47 19.18
C ASP A 350 -3.71 9.85 20.16
N THR A 351 -3.14 11.03 19.97
CA THR A 351 -1.92 11.45 20.69
C THR A 351 -2.19 11.98 22.09
N ASN A 352 -3.41 12.44 22.34
CA ASN A 352 -3.81 13.06 23.60
C ASN A 352 -4.63 12.09 24.47
N GLY A 353 -5.08 10.95 23.90
CA GLY A 353 -5.76 9.85 24.55
C GLY A 353 -7.21 10.16 24.92
N ASP A 354 -7.85 11.09 24.22
CA ASP A 354 -9.21 11.54 24.53
C ASP A 354 -10.29 10.94 23.60
N LEU A 355 -9.89 10.12 22.63
CA LEU A 355 -10.74 9.41 21.68
C LEU A 355 -11.53 10.34 20.74
N VAL A 356 -11.12 11.61 20.61
CA VAL A 356 -11.73 12.59 19.71
C VAL A 356 -10.70 13.03 18.69
N TYR A 357 -11.06 13.00 17.40
CA TYR A 357 -10.17 13.50 16.36
C TYR A 357 -10.05 15.03 16.44
N ASP A 358 -8.86 15.51 16.82
CA ASP A 358 -8.57 16.93 17.05
C ASP A 358 -7.52 17.51 16.09
N PHE A 359 -7.00 16.74 15.13
CA PHE A 359 -6.01 17.21 14.15
C PHE A 359 -6.38 18.54 13.48
N VAL A 360 -7.61 18.67 13.00
CA VAL A 360 -8.06 19.90 12.35
C VAL A 360 -8.18 21.06 13.34
N ARG A 361 -8.77 20.84 14.51
CA ARG A 361 -8.99 21.89 15.52
C ARG A 361 -7.70 22.38 16.15
N SER A 362 -6.76 21.47 16.35
CA SER A 362 -5.44 21.74 16.92
C SER A 362 -4.46 22.29 15.88
N ASN A 363 -4.86 22.35 14.60
CA ASN A 363 -4.01 22.74 13.49
C ASN A 363 -2.76 21.83 13.38
N GLY A 364 -3.00 20.52 13.47
CA GLY A 364 -2.04 19.44 13.29
C GLY A 364 -1.15 19.14 14.47
N THR A 365 -1.39 19.73 15.66
CA THR A 365 -0.54 19.49 16.84
C THR A 365 -0.96 18.27 17.64
N ASP A 366 -2.26 17.97 17.63
CA ASP A 366 -2.82 16.75 18.19
C ASP A 366 -3.24 15.84 17.04
N ASP A 367 -3.22 14.55 17.30
CA ASP A 367 -3.66 13.43 16.46
C ASP A 367 -3.01 13.38 15.09
N GLY A 368 -1.68 13.48 15.08
CA GLY A 368 -0.87 13.37 13.86
C GLY A 368 -0.87 11.97 13.26
N PRO A 369 -0.37 11.84 12.01
CA PRO A 369 -0.36 10.56 11.31
C PRO A 369 0.59 9.57 11.97
N TYR A 370 0.28 8.28 11.83
CA TYR A 370 1.27 7.24 12.01
C TYR A 370 2.39 7.43 10.99
N VAL A 371 3.64 7.34 11.44
CA VAL A 371 4.82 7.51 10.59
C VAL A 371 5.70 6.27 10.57
N ARG A 372 6.27 5.96 9.40
CA ARG A 372 7.27 4.93 9.18
C ARG A 372 8.44 5.55 8.44
N ASP A 373 9.66 5.36 8.94
CA ASP A 373 10.89 5.91 8.35
C ASP A 373 10.83 7.43 8.10
N GLY A 374 10.11 8.17 8.96
CA GLY A 374 9.95 9.62 8.87
C GLY A 374 8.86 10.10 7.92
N GLN A 375 8.16 9.19 7.24
CA GLN A 375 7.07 9.48 6.31
C GLN A 375 5.72 9.00 6.87
N ALA A 376 4.63 9.70 6.55
CA ALA A 376 3.30 9.26 6.94
C ALA A 376 2.95 7.91 6.30
N VAL A 377 2.31 7.03 7.06
CA VAL A 377 1.70 5.83 6.51
C VAL A 377 0.47 6.25 5.71
N ILE A 378 0.49 6.00 4.41
CA ILE A 378 -0.53 6.47 3.49
C ILE A 378 -0.79 5.40 2.43
N ASP A 379 -2.05 5.30 2.02
CA ASP A 379 -2.41 4.62 0.77
C ASP A 379 -3.34 5.48 -0.07
N VAL A 380 -3.33 5.26 -1.38
CA VAL A 380 -3.97 6.12 -2.38
C VAL A 380 -4.89 5.31 -3.26
N GLY A 381 -6.04 5.89 -3.57
CA GLY A 381 -7.03 5.25 -4.41
C GLY A 381 -7.94 6.26 -5.09
N PHE A 382 -8.51 5.84 -6.22
CA PHE A 382 -9.58 6.55 -6.89
C PHE A 382 -10.92 6.38 -6.17
N ALA A 383 -11.58 7.51 -5.90
CA ALA A 383 -13.00 7.55 -5.60
C ALA A 383 -13.75 7.88 -6.90
N ILE A 384 -14.31 6.86 -7.55
CA ILE A 384 -14.98 6.96 -8.86
C ILE A 384 -16.46 7.26 -8.63
N LEU A 385 -16.89 8.47 -8.99
CA LEU A 385 -18.26 8.92 -8.79
C LEU A 385 -19.22 8.21 -9.77
N GLN A 386 -20.33 7.68 -9.27
CA GLN A 386 -21.39 7.01 -10.07
C GLN A 386 -22.46 7.95 -10.63
#